data_AF-A0A938EI63-F1
#
_entry.id   AF-A0A938EI63-F1
#
_cell.length_a   1.000
_cell.length_b   1.000
_cell.length_c   1.000
_cell.angle_alpha   90.00
_cell.angle_beta   90.00
_cell.angle_gamma   90.00
#
_symmetry.space_group_name_H-M   'P 1'
#
loop_
_entity.id
_entity.type
_entity.pdbx_description
1 polymer ?
#
loop_
_entity_poly.entity_id
_entity_poly.type
_entity_poly.pdbx_seq_one_letter_code
_entity_poly.pdbx_strand_id
1 'polypeptide(L)'
;MANRVWFDARSLSRRYTTGWERYVRELAHHLPKLIDTTIWTPNTNNRLALLISDFQTAQSQSGHQVFHFPTYPPRNKNTETSTVITVHDLTWWKYPETSSFLGKKYYKKNMTKAILQSDLIICPSNAIQTEIHNKFSIPTTKMV
;
A
#
# COMPACT_ATOMS: atom_id res chain seq x y z
N MET A 1 17.91 -13.38 11.66
CA MET A 1 17.04 -13.86 10.57
C MET A 1 16.64 -12.66 9.75
N ALA A 2 16.75 -12.71 8.42
CA ALA A 2 16.23 -11.64 7.58
C ALA A 2 14.70 -11.55 7.75
N ASN A 3 14.16 -10.33 7.81
CA ASN A 3 12.72 -10.15 7.88
C ASN A 3 12.09 -10.66 6.58
N ARG A 4 11.16 -11.62 6.68
CA ARG A 4 10.34 -12.07 5.55
C ARG A 4 9.27 -11.02 5.25
N VAL A 5 9.39 -10.41 4.08
CA VAL A 5 8.50 -9.35 3.61
C VAL A 5 7.47 -9.91 2.66
N TRP A 6 6.21 -9.64 2.92
CA TRP A 6 5.12 -9.85 1.97
C TRP A 6 4.84 -8.52 1.26
N PHE A 7 5.08 -8.46 -0.05
CA PHE A 7 5.01 -7.23 -0.85
C PHE A 7 3.79 -7.25 -1.78
N ASP A 8 2.88 -6.28 -1.58
CA ASP A 8 1.64 -6.16 -2.35
C ASP A 8 1.89 -5.55 -3.74
N ALA A 9 2.05 -6.40 -4.75
CA ALA A 9 2.24 -6.00 -6.14
C ALA A 9 0.97 -6.06 -6.99
N ARG A 10 -0.22 -5.98 -6.36
CA ARG A 10 -1.53 -5.99 -7.06
C ARG A 10 -1.63 -5.04 -8.23
N SER A 11 -1.01 -3.86 -8.11
CA SER A 11 -1.08 -2.84 -9.15
C SER A 11 -0.47 -3.33 -10.48
N LEU A 12 0.43 -4.33 -10.45
CA LEU A 12 1.04 -4.92 -11.65
C LEU A 12 0.09 -5.81 -12.47
N SER A 13 -1.00 -6.30 -11.87
CA SER A 13 -2.04 -7.05 -12.61
C SER A 13 -2.90 -6.14 -13.50
N ARG A 14 -2.80 -4.82 -13.33
CA ARG A 14 -3.50 -3.85 -14.16
C ARG A 14 -2.62 -3.43 -15.34
N ARG A 15 -3.24 -3.27 -16.51
CA ARG A 15 -2.55 -2.84 -17.75
C ARG A 15 -2.25 -1.34 -17.79
N TYR A 16 -2.40 -0.60 -16.68
CA TYR A 16 -2.14 0.82 -16.65
C TYR A 16 -0.66 1.09 -16.35
N THR A 17 -0.12 2.13 -16.98
CA THR A 17 1.26 2.59 -16.79
C THR A 17 1.24 3.99 -16.20
N THR A 18 0.83 4.11 -14.94
CA THR A 18 0.92 5.37 -14.20
C THR A 18 2.07 5.29 -13.19
N GLY A 19 2.30 6.38 -12.44
CA GLY A 19 3.47 6.52 -11.57
C GLY A 19 3.60 5.42 -10.52
N TRP A 20 2.50 5.09 -9.83
CA TRP A 20 2.49 4.04 -8.79
C TRP A 20 2.74 2.62 -9.35
N GLU A 21 2.30 2.26 -10.57
CA GLU A 21 2.58 0.93 -11.15
C GLU A 21 4.06 0.81 -11.53
N ARG A 22 4.65 1.88 -12.07
CA ARG A 22 6.08 1.92 -12.36
C ARG A 22 6.88 1.77 -11.06
N TYR A 23 6.53 2.52 -10.01
CA TYR A 23 7.14 2.40 -8.70
C TYR A 23 7.10 0.97 -8.16
N VAL A 24 5.92 0.34 -8.17
CA VAL A 24 5.77 -1.05 -7.72
C VAL A 24 6.55 -2.03 -8.57
N ARG A 25 6.64 -1.81 -9.89
CA ARG A 25 7.38 -2.69 -10.81
C ARG A 25 8.87 -2.68 -10.50
N GLU A 26 9.44 -1.49 -10.30
CA GLU A 26 10.85 -1.35 -9.93
C GLU A 26 11.13 -2.01 -8.57
N LEU A 27 10.28 -1.76 -7.56
CA LEU A 27 10.42 -2.41 -6.26
C LEU A 27 10.30 -3.94 -6.36
N ALA A 28 9.31 -4.46 -7.08
CA ALA A 28 9.15 -5.89 -7.29
C ALA A 28 10.37 -6.51 -8.01
N HIS A 29 11.04 -5.76 -8.89
CA HIS A 29 12.24 -6.25 -9.57
C HIS A 29 13.49 -6.24 -8.67
N HIS A 30 13.61 -5.27 -7.77
CA HIS A 30 14.82 -5.06 -6.97
C HIS A 30 14.75 -5.63 -5.54
N LEU A 31 13.59 -5.59 -4.89
CA LEU A 31 13.42 -5.95 -3.47
C LEU A 31 13.82 -7.40 -3.17
N PRO A 32 13.45 -8.42 -3.97
CA PRO A 32 13.85 -9.82 -3.72
C PRO A 32 15.36 -10.06 -3.81
N LYS A 33 16.11 -9.16 -4.46
CA LYS A 33 17.58 -9.24 -4.56
C LYS A 33 18.27 -8.73 -3.29
N LEU A 34 17.53 -8.00 -2.44
CA LEU A 34 18.04 -7.33 -1.25
C LEU A 34 17.58 -8.01 0.03
N ILE A 35 16.32 -8.45 0.07
CA ILE A 35 15.70 -9.06 1.25
C ILE A 35 14.76 -10.20 0.86
N ASP A 36 14.52 -11.12 1.79
CA ASP A 36 13.58 -12.24 1.60
C ASP A 36 12.16 -11.70 1.41
N THR A 37 11.69 -11.72 0.15
CA THR A 37 10.46 -11.06 -0.28
C THR A 37 9.57 -12.03 -1.04
N THR A 38 8.35 -12.22 -0.54
CA THR A 38 7.26 -12.81 -1.32
C THR A 38 6.49 -11.70 -2.02
N ILE A 39 6.55 -11.69 -3.34
CA ILE A 39 5.75 -10.77 -4.17
C ILE A 39 4.38 -11.39 -4.37
N TRP A 40 3.34 -10.65 -4.00
CA TRP A 40 1.97 -11.07 -4.27
C TRP A 40 1.33 -10.23 -5.37
N THR A 41 0.89 -10.92 -6.42
CA THR A 41 0.07 -10.35 -7.48
C THR A 41 -1.08 -11.32 -7.77
N PRO A 42 -2.32 -10.84 -7.93
CA PRO A 42 -3.43 -11.71 -8.30
C PRO A 42 -3.24 -12.17 -9.74
N ASN A 43 -3.44 -13.47 -9.99
CA ASN A 43 -3.38 -14.04 -11.33
C ASN A 43 -4.71 -13.84 -12.06
N THR A 44 -5.09 -12.58 -12.31
CA THR A 44 -6.33 -12.25 -13.02
C THR A 44 -6.27 -10.88 -13.68
N ASN A 45 -6.87 -10.76 -14.85
CA ASN A 45 -7.07 -9.50 -15.56
C ASN A 45 -8.51 -8.97 -15.41
N ASN A 46 -9.37 -9.70 -14.69
CA ASN A 46 -10.78 -9.35 -14.54
C ASN A 46 -10.96 -8.33 -13.39
N ARG A 47 -11.55 -7.17 -13.70
CA ARG A 47 -11.78 -6.08 -12.72
C ARG A 47 -12.54 -6.50 -11.46
N LEU A 48 -13.53 -7.39 -11.58
CA LEU A 48 -14.28 -7.93 -10.44
C LEU A 48 -13.40 -8.88 -9.62
N ALA A 49 -12.64 -9.75 -10.29
CA ALA A 49 -11.71 -10.64 -9.61
C ALA A 49 -10.59 -9.87 -8.90
N LEU A 50 -10.16 -8.72 -9.42
CA LEU A 50 -9.22 -7.82 -8.75
C LEU A 50 -9.82 -7.18 -7.50
N LEU A 51 -11.07 -6.72 -7.57
CA LEU A 51 -11.77 -6.23 -6.38
C LEU A 51 -11.96 -7.34 -5.35
N ILE A 52 -12.27 -8.57 -5.77
CA ILE A 52 -12.38 -9.74 -4.88
C ILE A 52 -11.01 -10.10 -4.29
N SER A 53 -9.93 -9.97 -5.08
CA SER A 53 -8.57 -10.20 -4.59
C SER A 53 -8.20 -9.26 -3.46
N ASP A 54 -8.73 -8.01 -3.45
CA ASP A 54 -8.56 -7.09 -2.33
C ASP A 54 -9.08 -7.69 -1.00
N PHE A 55 -10.12 -8.54 -1.06
CA PHE A 55 -10.65 -9.25 0.10
C PHE A 55 -9.84 -10.52 0.45
N GLN A 56 -9.22 -11.17 -0.54
CA GLN A 56 -8.46 -12.41 -0.35
C GLN A 56 -7.00 -12.18 0.11
N THR A 57 -6.49 -10.96 -0.06
CA THR A 57 -5.13 -10.55 0.33
C THR A 57 -4.74 -11.01 1.74
N ALA A 58 -5.70 -10.98 2.68
CA ALA A 58 -5.52 -11.33 4.09
C ALA A 58 -5.14 -12.80 4.34
N GLN A 59 -5.48 -13.74 3.45
CA GLN A 59 -5.20 -15.17 3.66
C GLN A 59 -3.82 -15.61 3.20
N SER A 60 -3.19 -14.86 2.27
CA SER A 60 -1.87 -15.23 1.68
C SER A 60 -0.65 -14.78 2.50
N GLN A 61 -0.90 -14.28 3.71
CA GLN A 61 0.02 -13.47 4.50
C GLN A 61 0.71 -14.23 5.65
N SER A 62 0.40 -15.52 5.85
CA SER A 62 0.95 -16.31 6.96
C SER A 62 2.47 -16.47 6.84
N GLY A 63 3.16 -16.46 7.98
CA GLY A 63 4.61 -16.69 8.08
C GLY A 63 5.52 -15.52 7.72
N HIS A 64 4.98 -14.34 7.38
CA HIS A 64 5.76 -13.14 7.10
C HIS A 64 5.72 -12.17 8.29
N GLN A 65 6.80 -11.44 8.50
CA GLN A 65 6.95 -10.52 9.65
C GLN A 65 6.56 -9.09 9.29
N VAL A 66 6.67 -8.73 8.01
CA VAL A 66 6.40 -7.39 7.50
C VAL A 66 5.50 -7.47 6.27
N PHE A 67 4.43 -6.70 6.24
CA PHE A 67 3.58 -6.53 5.07
C PHE A 67 3.77 -5.13 4.51
N HIS A 68 4.10 -5.02 3.23
CA HIS A 68 4.25 -3.73 2.55
C HIS A 68 3.15 -3.52 1.50
N PHE A 69 2.38 -2.46 1.68
CA PHE A 69 1.33 -2.01 0.78
C PHE A 69 1.72 -0.72 0.05
N PRO A 70 2.32 -0.81 -1.16
CA PRO A 70 2.81 0.36 -1.87
C PRO A 70 1.70 1.13 -2.61
N THR A 71 0.55 0.51 -2.87
CA THR A 71 -0.51 1.10 -3.70
C THR A 71 -1.86 1.08 -3.01
N TYR A 72 -2.31 -0.10 -2.59
CA TYR A 72 -3.66 -0.28 -2.06
C TYR A 72 -3.62 -0.46 -0.55
N PRO A 73 -4.38 0.35 0.20
CA PRO A 73 -4.38 0.26 1.66
C PRO A 73 -4.94 -1.10 2.11
N PRO A 74 -4.37 -1.71 3.16
CA PRO A 74 -4.97 -2.89 3.78
C PRO A 74 -6.31 -2.51 4.42
N ARG A 75 -7.25 -3.47 4.44
CA ARG A 75 -8.55 -3.26 5.09
C ARG A 75 -8.47 -3.38 6.61
N ASN A 76 -7.70 -4.34 7.09
CA ASN A 76 -7.49 -4.64 8.50
C ASN A 76 -5.99 -4.77 8.77
N LYS A 77 -5.53 -4.24 9.90
CA LYS A 77 -4.18 -4.51 10.43
C LYS A 77 -4.22 -5.87 11.12
N ASN A 78 -3.23 -6.72 10.84
CA ASN A 78 -2.91 -7.83 11.73
C ASN A 78 -1.96 -7.30 12.81
N THR A 79 -2.33 -7.44 14.09
CA THR A 79 -1.56 -6.93 15.23
C THR A 79 -0.23 -7.64 15.43
N GLU A 80 -0.05 -8.83 14.86
CA GLU A 80 1.15 -9.65 15.01
C GLU A 80 2.21 -9.38 13.94
N THR A 81 1.90 -8.52 12.95
CA THR A 81 2.77 -8.27 11.80
C THR A 81 3.00 -6.78 11.60
N SER A 82 4.25 -6.40 11.35
CA SER A 82 4.58 -5.01 11.06
C SER A 82 3.98 -4.60 9.71
N THR A 83 3.23 -3.51 9.69
CA THR A 83 2.57 -3.01 8.49
C THR A 83 3.27 -1.76 7.99
N VAL A 84 3.84 -1.84 6.79
CA VAL A 84 4.42 -0.73 6.05
C VAL A 84 3.48 -0.33 4.93
N ILE A 85 3.26 0.97 4.74
CA ILE A 85 2.49 1.48 3.61
C ILE A 85 3.30 2.51 2.84
N THR A 86 3.03 2.67 1.53
CA THR A 86 3.50 3.84 0.78
C THR A 86 2.32 4.76 0.50
N VAL A 87 2.51 6.05 0.75
CA VAL A 87 1.52 7.08 0.40
C VAL A 87 2.14 7.97 -0.67
N HIS A 88 1.58 7.91 -1.88
CA HIS A 88 2.09 8.68 -3.01
C HIS A 88 1.58 10.13 -3.04
N ASP A 89 0.33 10.34 -2.62
CA ASP A 89 -0.32 11.64 -2.56
C ASP A 89 -1.54 11.61 -1.64
N LEU A 90 -2.12 12.79 -1.39
CA LEU A 90 -3.37 12.95 -0.63
C LEU A 90 -4.56 13.34 -1.51
N THR A 91 -4.60 12.91 -2.77
CA THR A 91 -5.63 13.31 -3.76
C THR A 91 -7.04 13.04 -3.25
N TRP A 92 -7.28 11.91 -2.59
CA TRP A 92 -8.60 11.58 -2.01
C TRP A 92 -9.10 12.56 -0.95
N TRP A 93 -8.22 13.35 -0.35
CA TRP A 93 -8.57 14.38 0.62
C TRP A 93 -8.52 15.79 0.05
N LYS A 94 -7.57 16.10 -0.83
CA LYS A 94 -7.40 17.42 -1.44
C LYS A 94 -8.41 17.69 -2.55
N TYR A 95 -8.67 16.69 -3.38
CA TYR A 95 -9.50 16.79 -4.59
C TYR A 95 -10.56 15.69 -4.62
N PRO A 96 -11.42 15.59 -3.59
CA PRO A 96 -12.40 14.51 -3.51
C PRO A 96 -13.30 14.44 -4.74
N GLU A 97 -13.65 15.57 -5.35
CA GLU A 97 -14.46 15.68 -6.57
C GLU A 97 -13.93 14.85 -7.74
N THR A 98 -12.60 14.71 -7.86
CA THR A 98 -11.93 13.92 -8.92
C THR A 98 -12.01 12.40 -8.71
N SER A 99 -12.40 11.97 -7.50
CA SER A 99 -12.41 10.56 -7.13
C SER A 99 -13.72 9.87 -7.48
N SER A 100 -13.62 8.64 -7.99
CA SER A 100 -14.78 7.76 -8.17
C SER A 100 -15.48 7.46 -6.83
N PHE A 101 -16.70 6.92 -6.89
CA PHE A 101 -17.42 6.50 -5.68
C PHE A 101 -16.61 5.52 -4.82
N LEU A 102 -15.93 4.56 -5.46
CA LEU A 102 -15.01 3.63 -4.79
C LEU A 102 -13.82 4.36 -4.18
N GLY A 103 -13.24 5.34 -4.89
CA GLY A 103 -12.19 6.21 -4.33
C GLY A 103 -12.62 6.92 -3.05
N LYS A 104 -13.80 7.56 -3.10
CA LYS A 104 -14.36 8.35 -1.99
C LYS A 104 -14.72 7.53 -0.77
N LYS A 105 -15.41 6.39 -0.94
CA LYS A 105 -15.97 5.63 0.20
C LYS A 105 -15.11 4.46 0.65
N TYR A 106 -14.42 3.79 -0.28
CA TYR A 106 -13.64 2.59 0.03
C TYR A 106 -12.16 2.93 0.25
N TYR A 107 -11.49 3.45 -0.78
CA TYR A 107 -10.03 3.65 -0.70
C TYR A 107 -9.63 4.75 0.28
N LYS A 108 -10.32 5.90 0.28
CA LYS A 108 -10.07 6.98 1.25
C LYS A 108 -10.20 6.49 2.70
N LYS A 109 -11.25 5.72 3.00
CA LYS A 109 -11.50 5.19 4.35
C LYS A 109 -10.41 4.21 4.78
N ASN A 110 -10.07 3.28 3.91
CA ASN A 110 -9.04 2.28 4.20
C ASN A 110 -7.65 2.92 4.32
N MET A 111 -7.32 3.89 3.45
CA MET A 111 -6.04 4.60 3.55
C MET A 111 -5.96 5.48 4.79
N THR A 112 -7.05 6.15 5.19
CA THR A 112 -7.08 6.88 6.47
C THR A 112 -6.74 5.94 7.64
N LYS A 113 -7.35 4.76 7.69
CA LYS A 113 -7.04 3.75 8.70
C LYS A 113 -5.58 3.29 8.61
N ALA A 114 -5.10 3.01 7.41
CA ALA A 114 -3.74 2.54 7.18
C ALA A 114 -2.68 3.56 7.64
N ILE A 115 -2.88 4.85 7.35
CA ILE A 115 -2.00 5.94 7.82
C ILE A 115 -1.94 5.95 9.35
N LEU A 116 -3.10 5.90 10.00
CA LEU A 116 -3.20 5.94 11.46
C LEU A 116 -2.60 4.69 12.12
N GLN A 117 -2.78 3.51 11.52
CA GLN A 117 -2.53 2.22 12.18
C GLN A 117 -1.24 1.51 11.75
N SER A 118 -0.66 1.85 10.60
CA SER A 118 0.62 1.29 10.13
C SER A 118 1.72 1.45 11.17
N ASP A 119 2.81 0.71 11.02
CA ASP A 119 4.01 0.86 11.85
C ASP A 119 5.02 1.79 11.19
N LEU A 120 5.03 1.83 9.85
CA LEU A 120 5.87 2.72 9.05
C LEU A 120 5.12 3.22 7.80
N ILE A 121 5.35 4.48 7.43
CA ILE A 121 4.85 5.09 6.20
C ILE A 121 6.02 5.51 5.33
N ILE A 122 6.12 4.95 4.13
CA ILE A 122 7.07 5.38 3.11
C ILE A 122 6.46 6.54 2.32
N CYS A 123 7.18 7.64 2.26
CA CYS A 123 6.84 8.86 1.53
C CYS A 123 7.85 9.03 0.39
N PRO A 124 7.42 9.11 -0.88
CA PRO A 124 8.35 9.29 -2.01
C PRO A 124 9.01 10.67 -2.04
N SER A 125 8.59 11.60 -1.17
CA SER A 125 9.20 12.93 -1.01
C SER A 125 8.88 13.55 0.35
N ASN A 126 9.71 14.52 0.77
CA ASN A 126 9.49 15.34 1.98
C ASN A 126 8.18 16.15 1.91
N ALA A 127 7.73 16.52 0.71
CA ALA A 127 6.47 17.23 0.51
C ALA A 127 5.30 16.38 1.02
N ILE A 128 5.22 15.10 0.61
CA ILE A 128 4.17 14.19 1.05
C ILE A 128 4.27 13.89 2.55
N GLN A 129 5.48 13.74 3.08
CA GLN A 129 5.69 13.57 4.52
C GLN A 129 5.10 14.74 5.32
N THR A 130 5.37 15.98 4.88
CA THR A 130 4.84 17.21 5.50
C THR A 130 3.31 17.26 5.40
N GLU A 131 2.75 16.89 4.25
CA GLU A 131 1.30 16.87 4.05
C GLU A 131 0.60 15.85 4.96
N ILE A 132 1.18 14.65 5.12
CA ILE A 132 0.65 13.61 6.01
C ILE A 132 0.74 14.08 7.47
N HIS A 133 1.88 14.65 7.88
CA HIS A 133 2.05 15.22 9.21
C HIS A 133 0.97 16.25 9.50
N ASN A 134 0.81 17.26 8.63
CA ASN A 134 -0.12 18.35 8.83
C ASN A 134 -1.59 17.90 8.83
N LYS A 135 -1.93 16.87 8.03
CA LYS A 135 -3.31 16.43 7.89
C LYS A 135 -3.77 15.41 8.93
N PHE A 136 -2.87 14.53 9.37
CA PHE A 136 -3.20 13.40 10.25
C PHE A 136 -2.47 13.44 11.59
N SER A 137 -1.65 14.46 11.84
CA SER A 137 -0.83 14.62 13.05
C SER A 137 0.09 13.41 13.30
N ILE A 138 0.56 12.76 12.24
CA ILE A 138 1.47 11.61 12.33
C ILE A 138 2.89 12.10 12.59
N PRO A 139 3.60 11.59 13.61
CA PRO A 139 4.99 11.93 13.86
C PRO A 139 5.88 11.60 12.66
N THR A 140 6.80 12.51 12.31
CA THR A 140 7.76 12.29 11.20
C THR A 140 8.69 11.11 11.44
N THR A 141 8.90 10.71 12.70
CA THR A 141 9.66 9.50 13.06
C THR A 141 9.04 8.19 12.58
N LYS A 142 7.74 8.21 12.23
CA LYS A 142 7.02 7.08 11.62
C LYS A 142 7.11 7.08 10.09
N MET A 143 7.81 8.06 9.51
CA MET A 143 7.81 8.32 8.07
C MET A 143 9.23 8.33 7.52
N VAL A 144 9.44 7.63 6.41
CA VAL A 144 10.72 7.59 5.69
C VAL A 144 10.56 8.00 4.24
#